data_AF-A0A432XSB5-F1
#
_entry.id   AF-A0A432XSB5-F1
#
_cell.length_a   1.000
_cell.length_b   1.000
_cell.length_c   1.000
_cell.angle_alpha   90.00
_cell.angle_beta   90.00
_cell.angle_gamma   90.00
#
_symmetry.space_group_name_H-M   'P 1'
#
loop_
_entity.id
_entity.type
_entity.pdbx_description
1 polymer ?
#
loop_
_entity_poly.entity_id
_entity_poly.type
_entity_poly.pdbx_seq_one_letter_code
_entity_poly.pdbx_strand_id
1 'polypeptide(L)'
;MGNKSTWLWVVAAIIGLALFGDEVLGLLGAIIGLVISIGITGLLMIAIALGAFALVVMVGGSVAVGLMVAAVALVAVLFSWLWPYLLLFGIIYLLVRKRPKAV
;
A
#
# COMPACT_ATOMS: atom_id res chain seq x y z
N MET A 1 -3.36 -54.69 7.65
CA MET A 1 -2.24 -53.73 7.58
C MET A 1 -2.75 -52.28 7.71
N GLY A 2 -3.43 -51.91 8.81
CA GLY A 2 -4.45 -50.85 8.71
C GLY A 2 -4.51 -49.73 9.75
N ASN A 3 -3.52 -49.51 10.63
CA ASN A 3 -3.63 -48.40 11.61
C ASN A 3 -2.30 -47.78 12.05
N LYS A 4 -1.19 -48.54 12.07
CA LYS A 4 0.13 -48.02 12.48
C LYS A 4 0.70 -46.97 11.54
N SER A 5 0.49 -47.11 10.23
CA SER A 5 1.00 -46.14 9.24
C SER A 5 0.27 -44.80 9.36
N THR A 6 -1.07 -44.80 9.45
CA THR A 6 -1.86 -43.57 9.65
C THR A 6 -1.47 -42.85 10.93
N TRP A 7 -1.22 -43.58 12.02
CA TRP A 7 -0.77 -42.98 13.29
C TRP A 7 0.61 -42.33 13.18
N LEU A 8 1.55 -42.94 12.45
CA LEU A 8 2.87 -42.37 12.19
C LEU A 8 2.80 -41.07 11.37
N TRP A 9 1.89 -41.00 10.39
CA TRP A 9 1.65 -39.77 9.63
C TRP A 9 1.06 -38.65 10.49
N VAL A 10 0.16 -38.97 11.42
CA VAL A 10 -0.39 -37.99 12.37
C VAL A 10 0.71 -37.46 13.29
N VAL A 11 1.56 -38.33 13.85
CA VAL A 11 2.67 -37.90 14.70
C VAL A 11 3.70 -37.08 13.91
N ALA A 12 4.01 -37.48 12.68
CA ALA A 12 4.90 -36.72 11.80
C ALA A 12 4.32 -35.34 11.44
N ALA A 13 3.01 -35.24 11.21
CA ALA A 13 2.33 -33.96 10.97
C ALA A 13 2.35 -33.05 12.20
N ILE A 14 2.16 -33.61 13.41
CA ILE A 14 2.24 -32.84 14.67
C ILE A 14 3.67 -32.33 14.90
N ILE A 15 4.69 -33.16 14.67
CA ILE A 15 6.09 -32.73 14.78
C ILE A 15 6.43 -31.69 13.72
N GLY A 16 5.96 -31.87 12.48
CA GLY A 16 6.13 -30.89 11.42
C GLY A 16 5.48 -29.55 11.74
N LEU A 17 4.27 -29.56 12.30
CA LEU A 17 3.59 -28.35 12.75
C LEU A 17 4.27 -27.71 13.98
N ALA A 18 4.86 -28.49 14.87
CA ALA A 18 5.59 -27.95 16.02
C ALA A 18 6.94 -27.32 15.64
N LEU A 19 7.52 -27.73 14.51
CA LEU A 19 8.82 -27.24 14.03
C LEU A 19 8.70 -26.13 12.98
N PHE A 20 7.61 -26.10 12.21
CA PHE A 20 7.42 -25.19 11.08
C PHE A 20 6.02 -24.55 11.05
N GLY A 21 5.20 -24.77 12.09
CA GLY A 21 3.85 -24.21 12.16
C GLY A 21 3.87 -22.69 12.18
N ASP A 22 4.88 -22.11 12.83
CA ASP A 22 5.16 -20.69 12.94
C ASP A 22 5.35 -20.07 11.56
N GLU A 23 6.23 -20.66 10.73
CA GLU A 23 6.50 -20.22 9.36
C GLU A 23 5.27 -20.39 8.45
N VAL A 24 4.55 -21.50 8.58
CA VAL A 24 3.36 -21.78 7.75
C VAL A 24 2.22 -20.82 8.09
N LEU A 25 1.97 -20.60 9.39
CA LEU A 25 0.96 -19.65 9.86
C LEU A 25 1.38 -18.20 9.56
N GLY A 26 2.68 -17.89 9.66
CA GLY A 26 3.24 -16.60 9.28
C GLY A 26 3.05 -16.31 7.79
N LEU A 27 3.30 -17.29 6.92
CA LEU A 27 3.07 -17.17 5.49
C LEU A 27 1.58 -16.98 5.16
N LEU A 28 0.70 -17.76 5.79
CA LEU A 28 -0.75 -17.61 5.63
C LEU A 28 -1.22 -16.22 6.09
N GLY A 29 -0.71 -15.74 7.22
CA GLY A 29 -0.99 -14.39 7.73
C GLY A 29 -0.51 -13.31 6.77
N ALA A 30 0.67 -13.46 6.18
CA ALA A 30 1.21 -12.53 5.20
C ALA A 30 0.35 -12.48 3.92
N ILE A 31 -0.10 -13.64 3.42
CA ILE A 31 -0.98 -13.71 2.24
C ILE A 31 -2.31 -13.01 2.52
N ILE A 32 -2.95 -13.32 3.65
CA ILE A 32 -4.22 -12.69 4.06
C ILE A 32 -4.03 -11.18 4.21
N GLY A 33 -2.95 -10.76 4.89
CA GLY A 33 -2.63 -9.34 5.06
C GLY A 33 -2.41 -8.62 3.73
N LEU A 34 -1.76 -9.27 2.76
CA LEU A 34 -1.53 -8.72 1.43
C LEU A 34 -2.85 -8.55 0.66
N VAL A 35 -3.73 -9.55 0.68
CA VAL A 35 -5.05 -9.47 0.06
C VAL A 35 -5.88 -8.33 0.65
N ILE A 36 -5.91 -8.24 1.99
CA ILE A 36 -6.62 -7.16 2.70
C ILE A 36 -6.01 -5.81 2.34
N SER A 37 -4.68 -5.69 2.33
CA SER A 37 -3.98 -4.46 2.00
C SER A 37 -4.34 -3.99 0.59
N ILE A 38 -4.32 -4.86 -0.41
CA ILE A 38 -4.71 -4.50 -1.78
C ILE A 38 -6.15 -3.98 -1.81
N GLY A 39 -7.08 -4.68 -1.12
CA GLY A 39 -8.47 -4.27 -1.04
C GLY A 39 -8.65 -2.89 -0.40
N ILE A 40 -8.05 -2.66 0.77
CA ILE A 40 -8.14 -1.39 1.49
C ILE A 40 -7.49 -0.26 0.69
N THR A 41 -6.29 -0.49 0.14
CA THR A 41 -5.60 0.50 -0.68
C THR A 41 -6.45 0.88 -1.90
N GLY A 42 -7.02 -0.09 -2.61
CA GLY A 42 -7.90 0.18 -3.75
C GLY A 42 -9.14 1.01 -3.37
N LEU A 43 -9.80 0.67 -2.26
CA LEU A 43 -10.93 1.45 -1.75
C LEU A 43 -10.54 2.88 -1.38
N LEU A 44 -9.38 3.06 -0.74
CA LEU A 44 -8.86 4.38 -0.38
C LEU A 44 -8.57 5.25 -1.62
N MET A 45 -7.96 4.67 -2.66
CA MET A 45 -7.71 5.37 -3.93
C MET A 45 -9.01 5.92 -4.53
N ILE A 46 -10.06 5.10 -4.56
CA ILE A 46 -11.38 5.49 -5.09
C ILE A 46 -12.00 6.57 -4.21
N ALA A 47 -11.94 6.44 -2.88
CA ALA A 47 -12.46 7.42 -1.95
C ALA A 47 -11.81 8.81 -2.15
N ILE A 48 -10.50 8.86 -2.36
CA ILE A 48 -9.77 10.11 -2.65
C ILE A 48 -10.23 10.71 -3.98
N ALA A 49 -10.34 9.90 -5.03
CA ALA A 49 -10.79 10.35 -6.34
C ALA A 49 -12.23 10.91 -6.31
N LEU A 50 -13.14 10.22 -5.61
CA LEU A 50 -14.51 10.68 -5.39
C LEU A 50 -14.55 11.96 -4.55
N GLY A 51 -13.72 12.06 -3.52
CA GLY A 51 -13.60 13.28 -2.72
C GLY A 51 -13.14 14.47 -3.56
N ALA A 52 -12.13 14.29 -4.39
CA ALA A 52 -11.63 15.32 -5.30
C ALA A 52 -12.69 15.74 -6.33
N PHE A 53 -13.41 14.77 -6.91
CA PHE A 53 -14.54 15.04 -7.81
C PHE A 53 -15.65 15.84 -7.12
N ALA A 54 -16.06 15.39 -5.94
CA ALA A 54 -17.13 16.02 -5.17
C ALA A 54 -16.77 17.46 -4.80
N LEU A 55 -15.53 17.72 -4.39
CA LEU A 55 -15.05 19.07 -4.10
C LEU A 55 -15.20 20.01 -5.30
N VAL A 56 -14.82 19.57 -6.50
CA VAL A 56 -14.95 20.38 -7.72
C VAL A 56 -16.41 20.72 -8.01
N VAL A 57 -17.30 19.72 -7.91
CA VAL A 57 -18.73 19.93 -8.16
C VAL A 57 -19.36 20.84 -7.10
N MET A 58 -18.97 20.69 -5.82
CA MET A 58 -19.49 21.54 -4.73
C MET A 58 -19.12 23.01 -4.89
N VAL A 59 -17.96 23.33 -5.49
CA VAL A 59 -17.53 24.71 -5.76
C VAL A 59 -18.17 25.27 -7.05
N GLY A 60 -19.08 24.51 -7.69
CA GLY A 60 -19.76 24.92 -8.93
C GLY A 60 -18.97 24.62 -10.20
N GLY A 61 -17.94 23.78 -10.13
CA GLY A 61 -17.20 23.32 -11.29
C GLY A 61 -18.03 22.39 -12.19
N SER A 62 -17.66 22.32 -13.47
CA SER A 62 -18.32 21.41 -14.41
C SER A 62 -17.91 19.95 -14.16
N VAL A 63 -18.77 19.01 -14.55
CA VAL A 63 -18.49 17.56 -14.43
C VAL A 63 -17.21 17.16 -15.18
N ALA A 64 -16.96 17.77 -16.34
CA ALA A 64 -15.74 17.51 -17.12
C ALA A 64 -14.47 17.89 -16.34
N VAL A 65 -14.48 19.05 -15.68
CA VAL A 65 -13.37 19.49 -14.81
C VAL A 65 -13.26 18.57 -13.59
N GLY A 66 -14.38 18.17 -13.00
CA GLY A 66 -14.39 17.21 -11.89
C GLY A 66 -13.72 15.88 -12.24
N LEU A 67 -14.05 15.32 -13.42
CA LEU A 67 -13.43 14.07 -13.90
C LEU A 67 -11.94 14.23 -14.16
N MET A 68 -11.52 15.36 -14.74
CA MET A 68 -10.10 15.64 -14.96
C MET A 68 -9.34 15.71 -13.63
N VAL A 69 -9.89 16.41 -12.63
CA VAL A 69 -9.28 16.51 -11.29
C VAL A 69 -9.25 15.15 -10.60
N ALA A 70 -10.30 14.33 -10.71
CA ALA A 70 -10.31 12.98 -10.16
C ALA A 70 -9.24 12.08 -10.80
N ALA A 71 -9.05 12.18 -12.12
CA ALA A 71 -7.98 11.46 -12.82
C ALA A 71 -6.59 11.92 -12.36
N VAL A 72 -6.37 13.22 -12.21
CA VAL A 72 -5.12 13.78 -11.67
C VAL A 72 -4.90 13.31 -10.24
N ALA A 73 -5.96 13.27 -9.41
CA ALA A 73 -5.87 12.78 -8.03
C ALA A 73 -5.45 11.31 -8.00
N LEU A 74 -6.03 10.44 -8.84
CA LEU A 74 -5.63 9.04 -8.94
C LEU A 74 -4.14 8.90 -9.30
N VAL A 75 -3.67 9.66 -10.28
CA VAL A 75 -2.24 9.68 -10.65
C VAL A 75 -1.39 10.16 -9.48
N ALA A 76 -1.78 11.24 -8.80
CA ALA A 76 -1.05 11.77 -7.66
C ALA A 76 -0.94 10.75 -6.51
N VAL A 77 -1.99 9.96 -6.26
CA VAL A 77 -1.94 8.91 -5.22
C VAL A 77 -1.10 7.71 -5.68
N LEU A 78 -1.08 7.34 -6.96
CA LEU A 78 -0.16 6.32 -7.48
C LEU A 78 1.32 6.71 -7.26
N PHE A 79 1.62 8.01 -7.34
CA PHE A 79 2.96 8.56 -7.07
C PHE A 79 3.09 9.17 -5.67
N SER A 80 2.22 8.83 -4.73
CA SER A 80 2.25 9.36 -3.35
C SER A 80 3.60 9.08 -2.66
N TRP A 81 4.23 7.95 -2.97
CA TRP A 81 5.56 7.56 -2.49
C TRP A 81 6.69 8.49 -2.98
N LEU A 82 6.49 9.25 -4.06
CA LEU A 82 7.50 10.13 -4.66
C LEU A 82 7.57 11.48 -3.94
N TRP A 83 6.47 11.94 -3.35
CA TRP A 83 6.35 13.26 -2.71
C TRP A 83 7.39 13.50 -1.60
N PRO A 84 7.66 12.57 -0.67
CA PRO A 84 8.70 12.76 0.35
C PRO A 84 10.08 13.00 -0.27
N TYR A 85 10.42 12.32 -1.36
CA TYR A 85 11.70 12.48 -2.05
C TYR A 85 11.79 13.82 -2.77
N LEU A 86 10.71 14.25 -3.43
CA LEU A 86 10.64 15.58 -4.07
C LEU A 86 10.77 16.70 -3.04
N LEU A 87 10.11 16.57 -1.88
CA LEU A 87 10.23 17.51 -0.77
C LEU A 87 11.66 17.56 -0.22
N LEU A 88 12.26 16.39 0.03
CA LEU A 88 13.64 16.30 0.51
C LEU A 88 14.62 16.94 -0.48
N PHE A 89 14.49 16.62 -1.77
CA PHE A 89 15.29 17.24 -2.81
C PHE A 89 15.12 18.77 -2.85
N GLY A 90 13.88 19.26 -2.75
CA GLY A 90 13.59 20.68 -2.66
C GLY A 90 14.25 21.35 -1.46
N ILE A 91 14.19 20.72 -0.28
CA ILE A 91 14.86 21.21 0.94
C ILE A 91 16.37 21.27 0.73
N ILE A 92 16.99 20.20 0.23
CA ILE A 92 18.44 20.16 -0.04
C ILE A 92 18.82 21.25 -1.04
N TYR A 93 18.06 21.41 -2.13
CA TYR A 93 18.28 22.45 -3.12
C TYR A 93 18.24 23.85 -2.49
N LEU A 94 17.25 24.13 -1.64
CA LEU A 94 17.14 25.43 -0.95
C LEU A 94 18.29 25.66 0.04
N LEU A 95 18.78 24.62 0.71
CA LEU A 95 19.95 24.69 1.59
C LEU A 95 21.24 24.98 0.79
N VAL A 96 21.43 24.32 -0.35
CA VAL A 96 22.59 24.50 -1.23
C VAL A 96 22.58 25.87 -1.91
N ARG A 97 21.41 26.37 -2.38
CA ARG A 97 21.33 27.68 -3.02
C ARG A 97 21.68 28.83 -2.08
N LYS A 98 21.53 28.65 -0.77
CA LYS A 98 21.83 29.65 0.26
C LYS A 98 23.30 29.64 0.72
N ARG A 99 24.19 28.87 0.09
CA ARG A 99 25.64 29.04 0.30
C ARG A 99 26.03 30.47 -0.11
N PRO A 100 26.54 31.33 0.81
CA PRO A 100 27.02 32.65 0.42
C PRO A 100 28.19 32.46 -0.56
N LYS A 101 28.20 33.25 -1.64
CA LYS A 101 29.39 33.35 -2.49
C LYS A 101 30.55 33.78 -1.59
N ALA A 102 31.60 32.96 -1.52
CA ALA A 102 32.84 33.38 -0.89
C ALA A 102 33.35 34.58 -1.69
N VAL A 103 33.20 35.77 -1.11
CA VAL A 103 33.86 37.00 -1.56
C VAL A 103 35.26 37.00 -0.99
#